data_AF-H3BR79-F1
#
_entry.id   AF-H3BR79-F1
#
_cell.length_a   1.000
_cell.length_b   1.000
_cell.length_c   1.000
_cell.angle_alpha   90.00
_cell.angle_beta   90.00
_cell.angle_gamma   90.00
#
_symmetry.space_group_name_H-M   'P 1'
#
loop_
_entity.id
_entity.type
_entity.pdbx_description
1 polymer ?
#
loop_
_entity_poly.entity_id
_entity_poly.type
_entity_poly.pdbx_seq_one_letter_code
_entity_poly.pdbx_strand_id
1 'polypeptide(L)'
;MNGKRPAEPGPARVGKKGKKEVMAEFSDAVTEETLKKQVAEAWSRRTPFKVIVMDMDPFLHCVIPNFIQSQDFLEGLQKELMNLDFHEKYNDLYKFQQSDDLKKRREPHISTLRKILFEDFRSWLSDISKIDLESTIDMSCAKYEFTDALLCHDDELEGRRIAF
;
A
#
# COMPACT_ATOMS: atom_id res chain seq x y z
N MET A 1 -6.10 51.68 52.02
CA MET A 1 -6.91 50.50 51.62
C MET A 1 -6.74 50.31 50.13
N ASN A 2 -5.96 49.32 49.68
CA ASN A 2 -5.90 48.94 48.27
C ASN A 2 -5.94 47.42 48.19
N GLY A 3 -7.13 46.88 47.96
CA GLY A 3 -7.38 45.45 47.82
C GLY A 3 -6.89 44.94 46.47
N LYS A 4 -6.06 43.89 46.48
CA LYS A 4 -5.70 43.10 45.30
C LYS A 4 -6.94 42.31 44.84
N ARG A 5 -7.35 42.47 43.56
CA ARG A 5 -8.27 41.54 42.89
C ARG A 5 -7.48 40.30 42.43
N PRO A 6 -8.03 39.07 42.52
CA PRO A 6 -7.40 37.91 41.91
C PRO A 6 -7.64 37.90 40.39
N ALA A 7 -6.63 37.46 39.65
CA ALA A 7 -6.67 37.30 38.20
C ALA A 7 -7.51 36.06 37.81
N GLU A 8 -8.28 36.17 36.73
CA GLU A 8 -9.07 35.07 36.17
C GLU A 8 -8.19 33.96 35.59
N PRO A 9 -8.64 32.68 35.62
CA PRO A 9 -7.90 31.58 35.02
C PRO A 9 -8.04 31.62 33.49
N GLY A 10 -6.91 31.72 32.79
CA GLY A 10 -6.85 31.62 31.32
C GLY A 10 -7.30 30.25 30.80
N PRO A 11 -7.61 30.14 29.49
CA PRO A 11 -8.22 28.95 28.92
C PRO A 11 -7.27 27.76 28.96
N ALA A 12 -7.83 26.61 29.32
CA ALA A 12 -7.14 25.34 29.41
C ALA A 12 -6.46 24.98 28.08
N ARG A 13 -5.17 24.62 28.15
CA ARG A 13 -4.41 24.09 27.02
C ARG A 13 -5.08 22.83 26.49
N VAL A 14 -5.56 22.89 25.25
CA VAL A 14 -5.96 21.70 24.49
C VAL A 14 -4.74 20.81 24.37
N GLY A 15 -4.77 19.67 25.07
CA GLY A 15 -3.71 18.67 25.02
C GLY A 15 -3.53 18.19 23.57
N LYS A 16 -2.28 18.24 23.08
CA LYS A 16 -1.88 17.54 21.86
C LYS A 16 -2.26 16.07 22.02
N LYS A 17 -3.32 15.63 21.33
CA LYS A 17 -3.58 14.19 21.13
C LYS A 17 -2.32 13.61 20.49
N GLY A 18 -1.62 12.74 21.22
CA GLY A 18 -0.47 12.02 20.70
C GLY A 18 -0.85 11.35 19.39
N LYS A 19 0.01 11.48 18.38
CA LYS A 19 -0.11 10.72 17.13
C LYS A 19 -0.09 9.24 17.52
N LYS A 20 -1.25 8.58 17.45
CA LYS A 20 -1.33 7.14 17.63
C LYS A 20 -0.65 6.53 16.40
N GLU A 21 0.52 5.92 16.62
CA GLU A 21 1.28 5.28 15.56
C GLU A 21 0.51 4.04 15.12
N VAL A 22 0.15 4.00 13.84
CA VAL A 22 -0.59 2.88 13.25
C VAL A 22 0.44 1.87 12.77
N MET A 23 0.50 0.72 13.42
CA MET A 23 1.39 -0.38 13.07
C MET A 23 0.60 -1.49 12.37
N ALA A 24 1.12 -1.94 11.23
CA ALA A 24 0.64 -3.09 10.49
C ALA A 24 1.81 -3.67 9.70
N GLU A 25 1.73 -4.96 9.41
CA GLU A 25 2.70 -5.70 8.61
C GLU A 25 1.97 -6.56 7.58
N PHE A 26 2.69 -6.93 6.51
CA PHE A 26 2.17 -7.90 5.56
C PHE A 26 2.34 -9.32 6.12
N SER A 27 1.55 -10.27 5.61
CA SER A 27 1.34 -11.58 6.22
C SER A 27 2.62 -12.32 6.57
N ASP A 28 2.77 -12.69 7.84
CA ASP A 28 3.88 -13.53 8.34
C ASP A 28 3.99 -14.87 7.61
N ALA A 29 2.89 -15.37 7.06
CA ALA A 29 2.88 -16.62 6.31
C ALA A 29 3.88 -16.57 5.15
N VAL A 30 4.08 -15.41 4.51
CA VAL A 30 5.01 -15.24 3.38
C VAL A 30 6.42 -14.82 3.79
N THR A 31 6.61 -14.37 5.03
CA THR A 31 7.94 -14.03 5.58
C THR A 31 8.64 -15.23 6.19
N GLU A 32 7.93 -16.34 6.42
CA GLU A 32 8.51 -17.60 6.86
C GLU A 32 9.64 -18.05 5.91
N GLU A 33 10.82 -18.29 6.49
CA GLU A 33 12.06 -18.50 5.74
C GLU A 33 12.03 -19.72 4.82
N THR A 34 11.37 -20.82 5.23
CA THR A 34 11.25 -21.99 4.35
C THR A 34 10.34 -21.70 3.17
N LEU A 35 9.23 -21.01 3.39
CA LEU A 35 8.31 -20.62 2.32
C LEU A 35 8.96 -19.63 1.36
N LYS A 36 9.63 -18.60 1.88
CA LYS A 36 10.35 -17.60 1.06
C LYS A 36 11.37 -18.27 0.14
N LYS A 37 12.12 -19.27 0.63
CA LYS A 37 13.07 -20.05 -0.18
C LYS A 37 12.38 -20.87 -1.28
N GLN A 38 11.25 -21.51 -0.97
CA GLN A 38 10.47 -22.27 -1.96
C GLN A 38 9.93 -21.36 -3.06
N VAL A 39 9.44 -20.17 -2.69
CA VAL A 39 8.95 -19.15 -3.62
C VAL A 39 10.09 -18.65 -4.52
N ALA A 40 11.27 -18.37 -3.94
CA ALA A 40 12.44 -17.95 -4.71
C ALA A 40 12.90 -19.03 -5.71
N GLU A 41 12.87 -20.30 -5.30
CA GLU A 41 13.19 -21.43 -6.19
C GLU A 41 12.17 -21.53 -7.33
N ALA A 42 10.87 -21.48 -7.01
CA ALA A 42 9.82 -21.57 -8.00
C ALA A 42 9.83 -20.37 -8.98
N TRP A 43 10.18 -19.17 -8.50
CA TRP A 43 10.40 -18.00 -9.33
C TRP A 43 11.56 -18.23 -10.30
N SER A 44 12.71 -18.67 -9.79
CA SER A 44 13.92 -18.93 -10.58
C SER A 44 13.70 -20.00 -11.65
N ARG A 45 12.98 -21.08 -11.31
CA ARG A 45 12.71 -22.19 -12.22
C ARG A 45 11.52 -21.96 -13.14
N ARG A 46 10.75 -20.86 -12.95
CA ARG A 46 9.47 -20.62 -13.64
C ARG A 46 8.53 -21.81 -13.51
N THR A 47 8.35 -22.29 -12.27
CA THR A 47 7.44 -23.40 -11.96
C THR A 47 6.27 -22.93 -11.10
N PRO A 48 5.06 -23.49 -11.30
CA PRO A 48 3.92 -23.17 -10.45
C PRO A 48 4.16 -23.51 -8.98
N PHE A 49 3.60 -22.70 -8.09
CA PHE A 49 3.63 -22.90 -6.64
C PHE A 49 2.25 -22.60 -6.05
N LYS A 50 1.80 -23.38 -5.06
CA LYS A 50 0.39 -23.36 -4.62
C LYS A 50 0.12 -22.68 -3.29
N VAL A 51 1.10 -22.60 -2.39
CA VAL A 51 0.88 -22.07 -1.02
C VAL A 51 0.61 -20.56 -1.07
N ILE A 52 1.45 -19.84 -1.82
CA ILE A 52 1.05 -18.60 -2.48
C ILE A 52 0.82 -18.98 -3.94
N VAL A 53 -0.33 -18.61 -4.52
CA VAL A 53 -0.68 -19.06 -5.86
C VAL A 53 0.22 -18.32 -6.84
N MET A 54 1.28 -18.97 -7.30
CA MET A 54 2.19 -18.47 -8.32
C MET A 54 2.04 -19.35 -9.55
N ASP A 55 1.64 -18.74 -10.65
CA ASP A 55 1.44 -19.42 -11.93
C ASP A 55 2.22 -18.70 -13.02
N MET A 56 2.46 -19.39 -14.13
CA MET A 56 3.31 -18.95 -15.24
C MET A 56 2.53 -18.78 -16.55
N ASP A 57 1.28 -19.22 -16.58
CA ASP A 57 0.40 -19.13 -17.75
C ASP A 57 -0.69 -18.06 -17.52
N PRO A 58 -0.85 -17.07 -18.42
CA PRO A 58 -0.06 -16.79 -19.63
C PRO A 58 1.31 -16.14 -19.37
N PHE A 59 1.53 -15.65 -18.16
CA PHE A 59 2.81 -15.10 -17.68
C PHE A 59 2.90 -15.24 -16.16
N LEU A 60 4.10 -14.99 -15.60
CA LEU A 60 4.34 -15.08 -14.17
C LEU A 60 3.44 -14.10 -13.42
N HIS A 61 2.54 -14.63 -12.60
CA HIS A 61 1.71 -13.85 -11.67
C HIS A 61 1.60 -14.57 -10.32
N CYS A 62 1.35 -13.81 -9.27
CA CYS A 62 1.26 -14.33 -7.91
C CYS A 62 0.06 -13.73 -7.17
N VAL A 63 -0.64 -14.56 -6.37
CA VAL A 63 -1.76 -14.14 -5.53
C VAL A 63 -1.46 -14.48 -4.07
N ILE A 64 -1.43 -13.45 -3.23
CA ILE A 64 -1.23 -13.56 -1.77
C ILE A 64 -2.54 -13.13 -1.08
N PRO A 65 -3.41 -14.08 -0.68
CA PRO A 65 -4.61 -13.75 0.05
C PRO A 65 -4.26 -13.24 1.46
N ASN A 66 -5.12 -12.39 2.02
CA ASN A 66 -4.93 -11.80 3.35
C ASN A 66 -3.57 -11.11 3.51
N PHE A 67 -3.18 -10.33 2.49
CA PHE A 67 -1.86 -9.69 2.41
C PHE A 67 -1.50 -8.89 3.66
N ILE A 68 -2.46 -8.15 4.25
CA ILE A 68 -2.32 -7.52 5.57
C ILE A 68 -3.32 -8.20 6.50
N GLN A 69 -2.85 -8.66 7.67
CA GLN A 69 -3.67 -9.45 8.60
C GLN A 69 -4.55 -8.58 9.51
N SER A 70 -4.11 -7.35 9.81
CA SER A 70 -4.84 -6.44 10.70
C SER A 70 -6.07 -5.86 10.00
N GLN A 71 -7.26 -6.38 10.34
CA GLN A 71 -8.51 -5.89 9.79
C GLN A 71 -8.80 -4.43 10.19
N ASP A 72 -8.49 -4.05 11.43
CA ASP A 72 -8.61 -2.67 11.92
C ASP A 72 -7.78 -1.70 11.06
N PHE A 73 -6.59 -2.13 10.63
CA PHE A 73 -5.75 -1.35 9.73
C PHE A 73 -6.40 -1.18 8.36
N LEU A 74 -6.93 -2.27 7.78
CA LEU A 74 -7.57 -2.24 6.46
C LEU A 74 -8.81 -1.35 6.45
N GLU A 75 -9.63 -1.40 7.50
CA GLU A 75 -10.80 -0.53 7.66
C GLU A 75 -10.38 0.95 7.80
N GLY A 76 -9.33 1.23 8.58
CA GLY A 76 -8.76 2.57 8.72
C GLY A 76 -8.18 3.09 7.41
N LEU A 77 -7.47 2.25 6.65
CA LEU A 77 -6.93 2.55 5.34
C LEU A 77 -8.05 2.86 4.34
N GLN A 78 -9.08 2.01 4.27
CA GLN A 78 -10.24 2.24 3.42
C GLN A 78 -10.89 3.59 3.75
N LYS A 79 -11.07 3.91 5.04
CA LYS A 79 -11.64 5.18 5.48
C LYS A 79 -10.80 6.38 5.04
N GLU A 80 -9.47 6.29 5.13
CA GLU A 80 -8.56 7.34 4.64
C GLU A 80 -8.66 7.51 3.12
N LEU A 81 -8.60 6.41 2.37
CA LEU A 81 -8.66 6.42 0.91
C LEU A 81 -9.99 6.96 0.37
N MET A 82 -11.12 6.55 0.96
CA MET A 82 -12.45 7.02 0.55
C MET A 82 -12.70 8.50 0.86
N ASN A 83 -11.87 9.10 1.71
CA ASN A 83 -11.93 10.53 2.03
C ASN A 83 -10.93 11.36 1.21
N LEU A 84 -10.25 10.76 0.23
CA LEU A 84 -9.45 11.48 -0.75
C LEU A 84 -10.35 12.07 -1.85
N ASP A 85 -9.87 13.14 -2.45
CA ASP A 85 -10.44 13.64 -3.69
C ASP A 85 -10.07 12.70 -4.84
N PHE A 86 -11.06 12.34 -5.64
CA PHE A 86 -10.92 11.51 -6.82
C PHE A 86 -11.20 12.32 -8.07
N HIS A 87 -10.37 12.13 -9.09
CA HIS A 87 -10.44 12.83 -10.35
C HIS A 87 -10.69 11.83 -11.48
N GLU A 88 -11.60 12.17 -12.39
CA GLU A 88 -11.85 11.36 -13.57
C GLU A 88 -10.58 11.30 -14.44
N LYS A 89 -10.23 10.08 -14.86
CA LYS A 89 -9.21 9.82 -15.86
C LYS A 89 -9.87 9.11 -17.01
N TYR A 90 -9.72 9.70 -18.19
CA TYR A 90 -10.38 9.25 -19.40
C TYR A 90 -9.46 9.39 -20.61
N ASN A 91 -9.34 8.31 -21.38
CA ASN A 91 -8.80 8.30 -22.73
C ASN A 91 -9.37 7.09 -23.49
N ASP A 92 -8.77 6.75 -24.62
CA ASP A 92 -9.08 5.56 -25.41
C ASP A 92 -8.81 4.23 -24.68
N LEU A 93 -7.83 4.20 -23.79
CA LEU A 93 -7.42 3.00 -23.04
C LEU A 93 -8.27 2.77 -21.79
N TYR A 94 -8.75 3.84 -21.14
CA TYR A 94 -9.39 3.72 -19.84
C TYR A 94 -10.41 4.81 -19.53
N LYS A 95 -11.32 4.47 -18.62
CA LYS A 95 -12.18 5.38 -17.88
C LYS A 95 -12.30 4.89 -16.44
N PHE A 96 -11.85 5.68 -15.47
CA PHE A 96 -12.01 5.43 -14.04
C PHE A 96 -11.73 6.70 -13.23
N GLN A 97 -11.86 6.63 -11.90
CA GLN A 97 -11.46 7.73 -11.01
C GLN A 97 -10.16 7.40 -10.28
N GLN A 98 -9.21 8.34 -10.24
CA GLN A 98 -7.94 8.18 -9.52
C GLN A 98 -7.80 9.26 -8.44
N SER A 99 -7.28 8.90 -7.27
CA SER A 99 -6.90 9.88 -6.26
C SER A 99 -5.69 10.71 -6.71
N ASP A 100 -5.39 11.77 -5.96
CA ASP A 100 -4.03 12.34 -5.98
C ASP A 100 -2.96 11.27 -5.68
N ASP A 101 -1.74 11.52 -6.14
CA ASP A 101 -0.56 10.70 -5.84
C ASP A 101 -0.40 10.50 -4.31
N LEU A 102 -0.24 9.24 -3.91
CA LEU A 102 -0.12 8.86 -2.51
C LEU A 102 1.30 9.05 -1.96
N LYS A 103 2.30 9.35 -2.81
CA LYS A 103 3.71 9.48 -2.43
C LYS A 103 3.97 10.47 -1.29
N LYS A 104 3.25 11.59 -1.26
CA LYS A 104 3.45 12.69 -0.27
C LYS A 104 2.34 12.80 0.77
N ARG A 105 1.36 11.87 0.75
CA ARG A 105 0.24 11.82 1.69
C ARG A 105 0.74 11.57 3.13
N ARG A 106 0.11 12.20 4.12
CA ARG A 106 0.58 12.23 5.53
C ARG A 106 -0.35 11.49 6.49
N GLU A 107 -1.47 11.01 5.97
CA GLU A 107 -2.46 10.19 6.64
C GLU A 107 -1.76 8.90 7.14
N PRO A 108 -2.01 8.48 8.39
CA PRO A 108 -1.19 7.44 9.03
C PRO A 108 -1.31 6.08 8.37
N HIS A 109 -2.49 5.62 7.95
CA HIS A 109 -2.62 4.28 7.33
C HIS A 109 -1.98 4.27 5.94
N ILE A 110 -2.19 5.31 5.13
CA ILE A 110 -1.53 5.45 3.81
C ILE A 110 0.01 5.50 4.00
N SER A 111 0.49 6.22 5.01
CA SER A 111 1.93 6.32 5.29
C SER A 111 2.54 4.98 5.72
N THR A 112 1.83 4.21 6.53
CA THR A 112 2.25 2.86 6.93
C THR A 112 2.19 1.90 5.75
N LEU A 113 1.16 1.95 4.91
CA LEU A 113 1.07 1.15 3.68
C LEU A 113 2.25 1.39 2.74
N ARG A 114 2.70 2.64 2.58
CA ARG A 114 3.89 2.95 1.78
C ARG A 114 5.14 2.24 2.29
N LYS A 115 5.34 2.18 3.62
CA LYS A 115 6.46 1.44 4.21
C LYS A 115 6.34 -0.06 3.96
N ILE A 116 5.16 -0.63 4.21
CA ILE A 116 4.89 -2.05 3.96
C ILE A 116 5.23 -2.42 2.51
N LEU A 117 4.79 -1.62 1.53
CA LEU A 117 4.99 -1.95 0.11
C LEU A 117 6.41 -1.66 -0.39
N PHE A 118 6.93 -0.45 -0.15
CA PHE A 118 8.16 0.04 -0.78
C PHE A 118 9.43 -0.16 0.07
N GLU A 119 9.29 -0.60 1.33
CA GLU A 119 10.41 -1.02 2.17
C GLU A 119 10.34 -2.54 2.35
N ASP A 120 9.36 -3.04 3.10
CA ASP A 120 9.36 -4.42 3.58
C ASP A 120 9.07 -5.43 2.46
N PHE A 121 7.95 -5.25 1.74
CA PHE A 121 7.53 -6.14 0.66
C PHE A 121 8.43 -6.01 -0.57
N ARG A 122 8.92 -4.80 -0.88
CA ARG A 122 9.93 -4.59 -1.93
C ARG A 122 11.22 -5.36 -1.62
N SER A 123 11.69 -5.32 -0.38
CA SER A 123 12.87 -6.09 0.04
C SER A 123 12.63 -7.59 -0.15
N TRP A 124 11.48 -8.08 0.31
CA TRP A 124 11.07 -9.47 0.11
C TRP A 124 11.00 -9.87 -1.37
N LEU A 125 10.41 -9.04 -2.23
CA LEU A 125 10.34 -9.26 -3.68
C LEU A 125 11.73 -9.28 -4.32
N SER A 126 12.61 -8.36 -3.92
CA SER A 126 13.99 -8.30 -4.43
C SER A 126 14.74 -9.60 -4.11
N ASP A 127 14.56 -10.13 -2.90
CA ASP A 127 15.19 -11.36 -2.45
C ASP A 127 14.74 -12.59 -3.23
N ILE A 128 13.44 -12.73 -3.48
CA ILE A 128 12.89 -13.90 -4.19
C ILE A 128 13.13 -13.83 -5.70
N SER A 129 13.08 -12.63 -6.27
CA SER A 129 13.16 -12.43 -7.72
C SER A 129 14.58 -12.27 -8.24
N LYS A 130 15.54 -11.92 -7.34
CA LYS A 130 16.91 -11.50 -7.67
C LYS A 130 16.94 -10.28 -8.59
N ILE A 131 15.94 -9.42 -8.48
CA ILE A 131 15.85 -8.14 -9.17
C ILE A 131 16.15 -7.04 -8.16
N ASP A 132 17.07 -6.14 -8.50
CA ASP A 132 17.32 -4.93 -7.71
C ASP A 132 16.19 -3.92 -7.96
N LEU A 133 15.18 -3.94 -7.09
CA LEU A 133 14.03 -3.03 -7.18
C LEU A 133 14.37 -1.68 -6.54
N GLU A 134 14.09 -0.58 -7.25
CA GLU A 134 14.28 0.77 -6.72
C GLU A 134 13.35 1.07 -5.54
N SER A 135 13.78 1.93 -4.63
CA SER A 135 12.93 2.46 -3.55
C SER A 135 11.94 3.54 -4.02
N THR A 136 11.84 3.76 -5.33
CA THR A 136 10.94 4.73 -5.94
C THR A 136 9.50 4.38 -5.61
N ILE A 137 8.82 5.26 -4.89
CA ILE A 137 7.38 5.14 -4.62
C ILE A 137 6.61 5.52 -5.89
N ASP A 138 5.86 4.56 -6.41
CA ASP A 138 4.90 4.70 -7.51
C ASP A 138 3.63 3.92 -7.16
N MET A 139 2.65 4.59 -6.55
CA MET A 139 1.37 3.99 -6.19
C MET A 139 0.24 5.02 -6.26
N SER A 140 -0.96 4.56 -6.60
CA SER A 140 -2.17 5.39 -6.65
C SER A 140 -3.37 4.63 -6.09
N CYS A 141 -4.44 5.33 -5.74
CA CYS A 141 -5.73 4.71 -5.46
C CYS A 141 -6.64 4.92 -6.66
N ALA A 142 -7.13 3.83 -7.25
CA ALA A 142 -8.11 3.86 -8.33
C ALA A 142 -9.46 3.36 -7.82
N LYS A 143 -10.53 3.97 -8.30
CA LYS A 143 -11.92 3.58 -8.03
C LYS A 143 -12.64 3.39 -9.36
N TYR A 144 -13.22 2.21 -9.53
CA TYR A 144 -14.00 1.82 -10.71
C TYR A 144 -15.47 1.71 -10.30
N GLU A 145 -16.33 2.46 -10.97
CA GLU A 145 -17.77 2.44 -10.78
C GLU A 145 -18.47 1.89 -12.04
N PHE A 146 -19.80 1.98 -12.09
CA PHE A 146 -20.56 1.49 -13.22
C PHE A 146 -20.09 2.14 -14.54
N THR A 147 -19.79 1.32 -15.54
CA THR A 147 -19.23 1.65 -16.87
C THR A 147 -17.73 1.93 -16.95
N ASP A 148 -17.04 2.03 -15.83
CA ASP A 148 -15.59 2.24 -15.83
C ASP A 148 -14.84 0.98 -16.30
N ALA A 149 -13.74 1.18 -17.00
CA ALA A 149 -12.93 0.09 -17.56
C ALA A 149 -11.48 0.53 -17.80
N LEU A 150 -10.58 -0.45 -17.79
CA LEU A 150 -9.22 -0.35 -18.29
C LEU A 150 -9.05 -1.47 -19.32
N LEU A 151 -8.78 -1.11 -20.57
CA LEU A 151 -8.68 -2.06 -21.68
C LEU A 151 -7.35 -2.82 -21.62
N CYS A 152 -7.19 -3.80 -22.52
CA CYS A 152 -6.01 -4.63 -22.64
C CYS A 152 -4.74 -3.77 -22.84
N HIS A 153 -3.74 -3.99 -21.99
CA HIS A 153 -2.42 -3.35 -22.01
C HIS A 153 -1.41 -4.28 -21.33
N ASP A 154 -0.12 -3.96 -21.43
CA ASP A 154 1.01 -4.78 -20.98
C ASP A 154 1.84 -4.12 -19.86
N ASP A 155 1.43 -2.94 -19.40
CA ASP A 155 2.10 -2.13 -18.37
C ASP A 155 3.56 -1.72 -18.72
N GLU A 156 3.95 -1.80 -20.00
CA GLU A 156 5.31 -1.44 -20.42
C GLU A 156 5.58 0.06 -20.27
N LEU A 157 6.55 0.38 -19.39
CA LEU A 157 7.11 1.71 -19.21
C LEU A 157 8.54 1.57 -18.66
N GLU A 158 9.45 2.43 -19.10
CA GLU A 158 10.85 2.40 -18.66
C GLU A 158 10.97 2.40 -17.13
N GLY A 159 11.76 1.47 -16.59
CA GLY A 159 11.95 1.28 -15.15
C GLY A 159 10.92 0.39 -14.44
N ARG A 160 9.76 0.10 -15.04
CA ARG A 160 8.78 -0.83 -14.44
C ARG A 160 9.26 -2.27 -14.54
N ARG A 161 9.13 -3.01 -13.43
CA ARG A 161 9.59 -4.41 -13.32
C ARG A 161 8.53 -5.37 -12.78
N ILE A 162 7.73 -4.93 -11.81
CA ILE A 162 6.69 -5.72 -11.15
C ILE A 162 5.49 -4.82 -10.91
N ALA A 163 4.31 -5.23 -11.40
CA ALA A 163 3.02 -4.62 -11.08
C ALA A 163 2.40 -5.28 -9.83
N PHE A 164 1.63 -4.52 -9.04
CA PHE A 164 0.95 -5.00 -7.84
C PHE A 164 -0.39 -4.27 -7.62
#